data_AF-E4NN78-F1
#
_entry.id   AF-E4NN78-F1
#
_cell.length_a   1.000
_cell.length_b   1.000
_cell.length_c   1.000
_cell.angle_alpha   90.00
_cell.angle_beta   90.00
_cell.angle_gamma   90.00
#
_symmetry.space_group_name_H-M   'P 1'
#
loop_
_entity.id
_entity.type
_entity.pdbx_description
1 polymer ?
#
loop_
_entity_poly.entity_id
_entity_poly.type
_entity_poly.pdbx_seq_one_letter_code
_entity_poly.pdbx_strand_id
1 'polypeptide(L)'
;MSILIPADYDLFFDMSIPARRLRSAVVVLVVLVIGASVGVGGVTFLDTNWLFPTSDSTSPPAATPDATADAATQTPAAPTTTPRPSSAANTTWKEYQLVAVFRNDDIKPNPDPTTMQAVDRVFADENVPVTNAVIPFPGGEPISSSKETCSYLRELRRDNPTTFEFALHGYTHEKRTEFYGASEFGSVPSETQQEWITVGTRELTVCTGVRPTTFVPPMNTYDKNTTRAVAASNLTVISGGSWFTEPYYGERGVFRASNVVHVGNTTGYVANWTTMETKSRSDLRADFDKAYAEGGTYAMMLHYPHFDTAERRSDLRALLRYAKSHDGVRFMTVGEVGSRLSNETMERTDEGWRVLESER
;
A
#
# COMPACT_ATOMS: atom_id res chain seq x y z
N MET A 1 4.85 -37.14 -3.22
CA MET A 1 3.56 -36.90 -2.52
C MET A 1 3.34 -35.40 -2.63
N SER A 2 2.64 -34.99 -3.69
CA SER A 2 2.55 -33.60 -4.11
C SER A 2 1.43 -32.90 -3.36
N ILE A 3 1.74 -31.78 -2.71
CA ILE A 3 0.73 -30.84 -2.22
C ILE A 3 0.68 -29.72 -3.25
N LEU A 4 -0.43 -29.68 -4.00
CA LEU A 4 -0.79 -28.60 -4.90
C LEU A 4 -1.13 -27.35 -4.08
N ILE A 5 -0.55 -26.21 -4.44
CA ILE A 5 -1.04 -24.89 -4.00
C ILE A 5 -2.10 -24.47 -5.04
N PRO A 6 -3.38 -24.29 -4.67
CA PRO A 6 -4.41 -23.93 -5.63
C PRO A 6 -4.34 -22.43 -5.95
N ALA A 7 -4.23 -22.13 -7.24
CA ALA A 7 -4.74 -20.89 -7.80
C ALA A 7 -6.23 -21.12 -8.06
N ASP A 8 -7.08 -20.87 -7.07
CA ASP A 8 -8.53 -20.70 -7.21
C ASP A 8 -9.10 -20.28 -5.85
N TYR A 9 -9.62 -19.05 -5.76
CA TYR A 9 -10.62 -18.66 -4.78
C TYR A 9 -11.80 -18.04 -5.54
N ASP A 10 -12.45 -18.86 -6.37
CA ASP A 10 -13.82 -18.65 -6.82
C ASP A 10 -14.72 -19.56 -5.97
N LEU A 11 -15.57 -18.95 -5.15
CA LEU A 11 -16.56 -19.66 -4.35
C LEU A 11 -17.73 -20.12 -5.24
N PHE A 12 -17.94 -21.43 -5.24
CA PHE A 12 -19.09 -22.13 -5.82
C PHE A 12 -20.44 -21.58 -5.32
N PHE A 13 -21.33 -21.27 -6.27
CA PHE A 13 -22.76 -21.50 -6.13
C PHE A 13 -23.22 -22.42 -7.28
N ASP A 14 -23.66 -23.62 -6.92
CA ASP A 14 -24.34 -24.58 -7.79
C ASP A 14 -25.80 -24.13 -7.99
N MET A 15 -26.17 -23.88 -9.25
CA MET A 15 -27.54 -24.05 -9.70
C MET A 15 -27.52 -24.76 -11.06
N SER A 16 -27.84 -26.04 -11.01
CA SER A 16 -28.21 -26.87 -12.15
C SER A 16 -29.63 -26.52 -12.64
N ILE A 17 -29.81 -26.43 -13.97
CA ILE A 17 -30.94 -26.97 -14.78
C ILE A 17 -30.64 -26.72 -16.29
N PRO A 18 -31.01 -27.63 -17.22
CA PRO A 18 -30.35 -27.78 -18.52
C PRO A 18 -31.21 -27.35 -19.73
N ALA A 19 -30.59 -26.94 -20.84
CA ALA A 19 -31.23 -26.96 -22.16
C ALA A 19 -30.25 -27.07 -23.35
N ARG A 20 -30.20 -28.29 -23.91
CA ARG A 20 -30.22 -28.69 -25.34
C ARG A 20 -29.46 -27.86 -26.41
N ARG A 21 -28.46 -28.55 -27.00
CA ARG A 21 -28.15 -28.76 -28.44
C ARG A 21 -28.78 -27.80 -29.49
N LEU A 22 -27.94 -27.25 -30.38
CA LEU A 22 -27.85 -27.58 -31.82
C LEU A 22 -26.63 -26.86 -32.46
N ARG A 23 -25.61 -27.60 -32.90
CA ARG A 23 -25.11 -27.69 -34.31
C ARG A 23 -25.46 -26.50 -35.22
N SER A 24 -24.44 -25.82 -35.75
CA SER A 24 -23.92 -26.06 -37.11
C SER A 24 -22.79 -25.08 -37.47
N ALA A 25 -21.76 -25.64 -38.08
CA ALA A 25 -20.66 -24.92 -38.69
C ALA A 25 -21.10 -24.24 -40.00
N VAL A 26 -20.62 -23.03 -40.24
CA VAL A 26 -20.45 -22.48 -41.59
C VAL A 26 -19.07 -21.83 -41.63
N VAL A 27 -18.15 -22.48 -42.33
CA VAL A 27 -16.85 -21.93 -42.74
C VAL A 27 -17.11 -21.16 -44.02
N VAL A 28 -16.95 -19.83 -43.99
CA VAL A 28 -16.82 -19.02 -45.21
C VAL A 28 -15.36 -18.62 -45.34
N LEU A 29 -14.72 -19.20 -46.36
CA LEU A 29 -13.39 -18.87 -46.81
C LEU A 29 -13.49 -17.59 -47.66
N VAL A 30 -12.93 -16.47 -47.21
CA VAL A 30 -12.70 -15.29 -48.06
C VAL A 30 -11.21 -15.20 -48.34
N VAL A 31 -10.86 -15.43 -49.59
CA VAL A 31 -9.54 -15.16 -50.18
C VAL A 31 -9.48 -13.68 -50.54
N LEU A 32 -8.48 -12.96 -50.03
CA LEU A 32 -8.14 -11.62 -50.52
C LEU A 32 -6.63 -11.51 -50.66
N VAL A 33 -6.20 -11.29 -51.90
CA VAL A 33 -4.81 -11.22 -52.35
C VAL A 33 -4.38 -9.74 -52.40
N ILE A 34 -3.31 -9.46 -51.63
CA ILE A 34 -2.16 -8.58 -51.86
C ILE A 34 -2.39 -7.18 -52.46
N GLY A 35 -1.97 -6.16 -51.70
CA GLY A 35 -1.51 -4.88 -52.19
C GLY A 35 -0.49 -4.28 -51.23
N ALA A 36 0.81 -4.38 -51.56
CA ALA A 36 1.90 -3.77 -50.82
C ALA A 36 2.01 -2.27 -51.12
N SER A 37 2.28 -1.46 -50.10
CA SER A 37 2.82 -0.10 -50.24
C SER A 37 3.68 0.21 -49.01
N VAL A 38 4.97 0.33 -49.25
CA VAL A 38 6.00 0.69 -48.27
C VAL A 38 5.99 2.21 -48.10
N GLY A 39 5.70 2.68 -46.89
CA GLY A 39 5.83 4.08 -46.49
C GLY A 39 6.56 4.16 -45.16
N VAL A 40 7.82 4.59 -45.22
CA VAL A 40 8.74 4.76 -44.09
C VAL A 40 8.43 6.09 -43.41
N GLY A 41 8.14 6.08 -42.11
CA GLY A 41 7.98 7.27 -41.28
C GLY A 41 7.86 6.88 -39.81
N GLY A 42 8.96 7.04 -39.07
CA GLY A 42 9.17 6.47 -37.75
C GLY A 42 8.22 6.97 -36.66
N VAL A 43 7.72 6.01 -35.88
CA VAL A 43 7.12 6.23 -34.57
C VAL A 43 8.04 5.54 -33.57
N THR A 44 8.64 6.31 -32.67
CA THR A 44 9.41 5.82 -31.53
C THR A 44 8.45 5.17 -30.53
N PHE A 45 8.45 3.83 -30.48
CA PHE A 45 7.84 3.08 -29.38
C PHE A 45 8.79 3.10 -28.18
N LEU A 46 8.28 3.51 -27.03
CA LEU A 46 8.94 3.31 -25.74
C LEU A 46 8.85 1.81 -25.40
N ASP A 47 10.01 1.20 -25.24
CA ASP A 47 10.18 -0.18 -24.78
C ASP A 47 9.68 -0.32 -23.33
N THR A 48 8.54 -0.98 -23.14
CA THR A 48 8.11 -1.49 -21.82
C THR A 48 8.00 -3.01 -21.90
N ASN A 49 9.14 -3.68 -21.94
CA ASN A 49 9.24 -5.12 -21.74
C ASN A 49 9.41 -5.41 -20.24
N TRP A 50 8.28 -5.51 -19.53
CA TRP A 50 8.20 -6.22 -18.24
C TRP A 50 7.91 -7.69 -18.53
N LEU A 51 8.96 -8.45 -18.89
CA LEU A 51 8.87 -9.90 -19.04
C LEU A 51 9.43 -10.54 -17.77
N PHE A 52 8.57 -11.27 -17.04
CA PHE A 52 8.99 -12.15 -15.96
C PHE A 52 9.71 -13.37 -16.56
N PRO A 53 10.93 -13.72 -16.09
CA PRO A 53 11.49 -15.02 -16.40
C PRO A 53 10.75 -16.10 -15.60
N THR A 54 10.34 -17.17 -16.28
CA THR A 54 9.94 -18.42 -15.63
C THR A 54 11.19 -19.06 -15.03
N SER A 55 11.40 -18.92 -13.72
CA SER A 55 12.49 -19.60 -13.01
C SER A 55 12.03 -20.92 -12.40
N ASP A 56 12.79 -21.97 -12.70
CA ASP A 56 12.71 -23.29 -12.08
C ASP A 56 12.75 -23.22 -10.54
N SER A 57 11.85 -23.97 -9.91
CA SER A 57 11.67 -24.01 -8.46
C SER A 57 12.81 -24.77 -7.78
N THR A 58 13.69 -24.04 -7.10
CA THR A 58 14.41 -24.57 -5.94
C THR A 58 13.75 -24.00 -4.70
N SER A 59 13.17 -24.87 -3.87
CA SER A 59 12.51 -24.47 -2.63
C SER A 59 13.47 -23.72 -1.72
N PRO A 60 13.10 -22.56 -1.16
CA PRO A 60 13.91 -21.91 -0.15
C PRO A 60 13.93 -22.76 1.14
N PRO A 61 15.05 -22.80 1.88
CA PRO A 61 15.12 -23.51 3.14
C PRO A 61 14.21 -22.86 4.19
N ALA A 62 13.54 -23.70 4.98
CA ALA A 62 12.77 -23.28 6.14
C ALA A 62 13.66 -22.50 7.11
N ALA A 63 13.29 -21.26 7.40
CA ALA A 63 13.94 -20.47 8.44
C ALA A 63 13.63 -21.08 9.81
N THR A 64 14.63 -21.70 10.42
CA THR A 64 14.60 -22.11 11.83
C THR A 64 14.53 -20.88 12.74
N PRO A 65 13.72 -20.90 13.81
CA PRO A 65 13.73 -19.85 14.81
C PRO A 65 14.95 -20.01 15.71
N ASP A 66 15.98 -19.19 15.51
CA ASP A 66 17.06 -19.06 16.48
C ASP A 66 16.61 -18.18 17.64
N ALA A 67 16.44 -18.82 18.80
CA ALA A 67 16.25 -18.20 20.08
C ALA A 67 17.52 -18.42 20.90
N THR A 68 18.30 -17.36 21.12
CA THR A 68 19.12 -17.19 22.34
C THR A 68 19.48 -15.71 22.46
N ALA A 69 18.97 -15.07 23.51
CA ALA A 69 19.31 -13.72 23.91
C ALA A 69 19.96 -13.80 25.29
N ASP A 70 21.25 -13.48 25.36
CA ASP A 70 21.91 -13.09 26.61
C ASP A 70 21.96 -11.55 26.63
N ALA A 71 21.17 -10.94 27.51
CA ALA A 71 21.23 -9.51 27.79
C ALA A 71 21.45 -9.30 29.29
N ALA A 72 22.63 -8.80 29.63
CA ALA A 72 23.03 -8.42 30.97
C ALA A 72 22.21 -7.21 31.47
N THR A 73 21.64 -7.37 32.66
CA THR A 73 20.85 -6.36 33.38
C THR A 73 21.73 -5.19 33.84
N GLN A 74 21.48 -3.99 33.30
CA GLN A 74 21.89 -2.73 33.93
C GLN A 74 20.63 -1.93 34.28
N THR A 75 20.48 -1.62 35.57
CA THR A 75 19.37 -0.84 36.14
C THR A 75 19.54 0.65 35.81
N PRO A 76 18.61 1.30 35.08
CA PRO A 76 18.65 2.74 34.89
C PRO A 76 18.07 3.47 36.12
N ALA A 77 18.68 4.60 36.47
CA ALA A 77 18.22 5.50 37.52
C ALA A 77 16.85 6.13 37.19
N ALA A 78 16.06 6.39 38.23
CA ALA A 78 14.69 6.90 38.14
C ALA A 78 14.61 8.29 37.46
N PRO A 79 13.70 8.51 36.49
CA PRO A 79 13.51 9.81 35.87
C PRO A 79 12.75 10.75 36.81
N THR A 80 13.26 11.97 36.95
CA THR A 80 12.62 13.10 37.63
C THR A 80 11.34 13.50 36.90
N THR A 81 10.19 13.38 37.58
CA THR A 81 8.87 13.73 37.05
C THR A 81 8.71 15.26 36.95
N THR A 82 8.75 15.77 35.72
CA THR A 82 8.32 17.14 35.41
C THR A 82 6.79 17.15 35.29
N PRO A 83 6.06 18.14 35.85
CA PRO A 83 4.59 18.15 35.81
C PRO A 83 4.08 18.25 34.38
N ARG A 84 3.27 17.28 33.98
CA ARG A 84 2.55 17.25 32.70
C ARG A 84 1.56 18.44 32.66
N PRO A 85 1.57 19.30 31.62
CA PRO A 85 0.56 20.35 31.50
C PRO A 85 -0.82 19.70 31.37
N SER A 86 -1.65 19.96 32.38
CA SER A 86 -3.04 19.54 32.48
C SER A 86 -3.92 20.49 31.67
N SER A 87 -4.15 20.16 30.40
CA SER A 87 -5.42 20.46 29.75
C SER A 87 -5.84 19.21 28.99
N ALA A 88 -6.40 18.24 29.70
CA ALA A 88 -7.08 17.14 29.06
C ALA A 88 -8.23 17.75 28.25
N ALA A 89 -8.05 17.86 26.94
CA ALA A 89 -9.17 18.07 26.03
C ALA A 89 -10.23 17.01 26.35
N ASN A 90 -11.51 17.37 26.31
CA ASN A 90 -12.60 16.40 26.48
C ASN A 90 -12.48 15.36 25.37
N THR A 91 -11.80 14.26 25.65
CA THR A 91 -11.63 13.15 24.73
C THR A 91 -12.53 12.00 25.16
N THR A 92 -13.27 11.44 24.21
CA THR A 92 -14.17 10.32 24.43
C THR A 92 -13.85 9.18 23.47
N TRP A 93 -13.97 7.95 23.95
CA TRP A 93 -13.88 6.78 23.08
C TRP A 93 -15.11 6.72 22.18
N LYS A 94 -14.89 6.60 20.87
CA LYS A 94 -15.93 6.35 19.88
C LYS A 94 -15.70 5.00 19.21
N GLU A 95 -16.78 4.25 19.08
CA GLU A 95 -16.79 2.96 18.39
C GLU A 95 -16.97 3.16 16.89
N TYR A 96 -16.25 2.36 16.11
CA TYR A 96 -16.28 2.34 14.66
C TYR A 96 -16.29 0.89 14.20
N GLN A 97 -17.20 0.57 13.28
CA GLN A 97 -17.25 -0.72 12.61
C GLN A 97 -15.98 -0.96 11.80
N LEU A 98 -15.50 0.05 11.07
CA LEU A 98 -14.42 -0.10 10.10
C LEU A 98 -13.44 1.06 10.17
N VAL A 99 -12.15 0.75 10.11
CA VAL A 99 -11.11 1.73 9.76
C VAL A 99 -10.77 1.56 8.29
N ALA A 100 -10.94 2.65 7.53
CA ALA A 100 -10.65 2.69 6.10
C ALA A 100 -9.38 3.52 5.84
N VAL A 101 -8.45 2.95 5.10
CA VAL A 101 -7.14 3.54 4.76
C VAL A 101 -6.92 3.43 3.26
N PHE A 102 -6.48 4.52 2.65
CA PHE A 102 -6.08 4.55 1.25
C PHE A 102 -4.59 4.90 1.17
N ARG A 103 -3.89 4.24 0.25
CA ARG A 103 -2.46 4.44 0.01
C ARG A 103 -2.18 4.52 -1.49
N ASN A 104 -1.62 5.62 -1.96
CA ASN A 104 -1.09 5.75 -3.32
C ASN A 104 0.42 5.50 -3.29
N ASP A 105 0.87 4.53 -4.07
CA ASP A 105 2.28 4.19 -4.19
C ASP A 105 2.94 4.86 -5.41
N ASP A 106 4.27 4.78 -5.46
CA ASP A 106 5.12 5.20 -6.59
C ASP A 106 5.16 6.69 -6.95
N ILE A 107 5.06 7.60 -5.98
CA ILE A 107 5.38 9.01 -6.26
C ILE A 107 6.86 9.14 -6.60
N LYS A 108 7.11 9.71 -7.78
CA LYS A 108 8.42 10.06 -8.35
C LYS A 108 8.25 11.24 -9.31
N PRO A 109 9.33 11.91 -9.75
CA PRO A 109 9.23 12.95 -10.76
C PRO A 109 8.60 12.38 -12.03
N ASN A 110 7.52 13.01 -12.48
CA ASN A 110 6.76 12.61 -13.65
C ASN A 110 6.77 13.74 -14.68
N PRO A 111 7.15 13.50 -15.95
CA PRO A 111 7.08 14.51 -17.00
C PRO A 111 5.65 15.02 -17.26
N ASP A 112 4.62 14.23 -16.93
CA ASP A 112 3.21 14.64 -16.96
C ASP A 112 2.55 14.41 -15.59
N PRO A 113 2.53 15.43 -14.70
CA PRO A 113 1.97 15.29 -13.37
C PRO A 113 0.43 15.29 -13.34
N THR A 114 -0.25 15.46 -14.47
CA THR A 114 -1.71 15.71 -14.51
C THR A 114 -2.52 14.57 -13.91
N THR A 115 -2.15 13.31 -14.17
CA THR A 115 -2.83 12.14 -13.59
C THR A 115 -2.68 12.11 -12.06
N MET A 116 -1.48 12.35 -11.55
CA MET A 116 -1.23 12.40 -10.10
C MET A 116 -2.08 13.47 -9.44
N GLN A 117 -2.01 14.69 -9.98
CA GLN A 117 -2.80 15.83 -9.49
C GLN A 117 -4.30 15.58 -9.55
N ALA A 118 -4.79 14.92 -10.60
CA ALA A 118 -6.21 14.61 -10.76
C ALA A 118 -6.69 13.57 -9.72
N VAL A 119 -5.85 12.59 -9.36
CA VAL A 119 -6.17 11.61 -8.32
C VAL A 119 -6.11 12.25 -6.93
N ASP A 120 -5.07 13.02 -6.61
CA ASP A 120 -4.98 13.72 -5.32
C ASP A 120 -6.17 14.67 -5.13
N ARG A 121 -6.62 15.33 -6.19
CA ARG A 121 -7.84 16.16 -6.15
C ARG A 121 -9.09 15.37 -5.78
N VAL A 122 -9.22 14.09 -6.15
CA VAL A 122 -10.36 13.27 -5.71
C VAL A 122 -10.38 13.13 -4.18
N PHE A 123 -9.22 12.90 -3.56
CA PHE A 123 -9.12 12.79 -2.09
C PHE A 123 -9.35 14.13 -1.39
N ALA A 124 -8.80 15.21 -1.93
CA ALA A 124 -9.01 16.57 -1.44
C ALA A 124 -10.49 16.97 -1.50
N ASP A 125 -11.13 16.81 -2.67
CA ASP A 125 -12.55 17.16 -2.89
C ASP A 125 -13.48 16.36 -1.96
N GLU A 126 -13.16 15.08 -1.71
CA GLU A 126 -13.97 14.22 -0.84
C GLU A 126 -13.60 14.33 0.64
N ASN A 127 -12.54 15.10 0.98
CA ASN A 127 -11.98 15.23 2.32
C ASN A 127 -11.71 13.86 2.97
N VAL A 128 -11.11 12.94 2.22
CA VAL A 128 -10.73 11.61 2.69
C VAL A 128 -9.20 11.54 2.83
N PRO A 129 -8.67 11.23 4.02
CA PRO A 129 -7.24 11.10 4.22
C PRO A 129 -6.64 9.96 3.39
N VAL A 130 -5.43 10.19 2.88
CA VAL A 130 -4.68 9.26 2.05
C VAL A 130 -3.19 9.33 2.36
N THR A 131 -2.52 8.18 2.24
CA THR A 131 -1.07 8.07 2.37
C THR A 131 -0.42 8.05 1.01
N ASN A 132 0.41 9.02 0.71
CA ASN A 132 1.14 9.13 -0.54
C ASN A 132 2.58 8.65 -0.31
N ALA A 133 2.92 7.47 -0.84
CA ALA A 133 4.23 6.84 -0.67
C ALA A 133 5.20 7.33 -1.77
N VAL A 134 6.31 7.91 -1.33
CA VAL A 134 7.27 8.62 -2.20
C VAL A 134 8.58 7.85 -2.28
N ILE A 135 9.03 7.59 -3.50
CA ILE A 135 10.33 6.98 -3.77
C ILE A 135 11.39 8.09 -3.59
N PRO A 136 12.33 7.97 -2.66
CA PRO A 136 13.29 9.05 -2.37
C PRO A 136 14.41 9.15 -3.41
N PHE A 137 14.81 8.05 -4.07
CA PHE A 137 15.86 8.04 -5.09
C PHE A 137 15.43 7.37 -6.40
N PRO A 138 14.37 7.85 -7.08
CA PRO A 138 13.89 7.23 -8.30
C PRO A 138 14.96 7.29 -9.40
N GLY A 139 15.33 6.14 -9.94
CA GLY A 139 16.43 6.04 -10.91
C GLY A 139 17.82 6.39 -10.32
N GLY A 140 17.96 6.33 -9.00
CA GLY A 140 19.20 6.67 -8.29
C GLY A 140 19.39 8.16 -7.98
N GLU A 141 18.53 9.04 -8.50
CA GLU A 141 18.62 10.48 -8.29
C GLU A 141 17.72 10.93 -7.12
N PRO A 142 18.19 11.84 -6.24
CA PRO A 142 17.39 12.31 -5.11
C PRO A 142 16.11 13.01 -5.58
N ILE A 143 14.98 12.70 -4.97
CA ILE A 143 13.67 13.31 -5.28
C ILE A 143 13.70 14.84 -5.12
N SER A 144 14.51 15.37 -4.19
CA SER A 144 14.70 16.81 -4.00
C SER A 144 15.34 17.54 -5.17
N SER A 145 15.93 16.81 -6.13
CA SER A 145 16.38 17.39 -7.40
C SER A 145 15.21 17.91 -8.25
N SER A 146 14.02 17.32 -8.12
CA SER A 146 12.80 17.80 -8.78
C SER A 146 12.12 18.86 -7.93
N LYS A 147 12.43 20.13 -8.21
CA LYS A 147 11.82 21.28 -7.53
C LYS A 147 10.31 21.32 -7.73
N GLU A 148 9.84 20.92 -8.91
CA GLU A 148 8.42 20.88 -9.28
C GLU A 148 7.67 19.88 -8.39
N THR A 149 8.18 18.65 -8.29
CA THR A 149 7.55 17.60 -7.48
C THR A 149 7.53 17.99 -6.00
N CYS A 150 8.64 18.47 -5.45
CA CYS A 150 8.68 18.86 -4.04
C CYS A 150 7.82 20.09 -3.73
N SER A 151 7.75 21.06 -4.64
CA SER A 151 6.85 22.22 -4.47
C SER A 151 5.39 21.77 -4.47
N TYR A 152 5.02 20.90 -5.41
CA TYR A 152 3.67 20.31 -5.47
C TYR A 152 3.30 19.58 -4.17
N LEU A 153 4.14 18.69 -3.65
CA LEU A 153 3.84 17.95 -2.41
C LEU A 153 3.69 18.89 -1.20
N ARG A 154 4.55 19.92 -1.10
CA ARG A 154 4.44 20.93 -0.03
C ARG A 154 3.15 21.73 -0.15
N GLU A 155 2.78 22.17 -1.35
CA GLU A 155 1.53 22.90 -1.61
C GLU A 155 0.31 22.04 -1.32
N LEU A 156 0.29 20.79 -1.80
CA LEU A 156 -0.78 19.84 -1.58
C LEU A 156 -1.10 19.68 -0.09
N ARG A 157 -0.06 19.50 0.73
CA ARG A 157 -0.20 19.42 2.20
C ARG A 157 -0.59 20.76 2.81
N ARG A 158 0.01 21.87 2.38
CA ARG A 158 -0.32 23.21 2.90
C ARG A 158 -1.80 23.53 2.70
N ASP A 159 -2.35 23.18 1.55
CA ASP A 159 -3.75 23.44 1.20
C ASP A 159 -4.70 22.39 1.80
N ASN A 160 -4.19 21.21 2.20
CA ASN A 160 -4.98 20.11 2.77
C ASN A 160 -4.26 19.44 3.97
N PRO A 161 -4.13 20.13 5.11
CA PRO A 161 -3.22 19.76 6.20
C PRO A 161 -3.54 18.43 6.90
N THR A 162 -4.78 17.96 6.80
CA THR A 162 -5.25 16.71 7.41
C THR A 162 -5.51 15.59 6.41
N THR A 163 -5.31 15.84 5.11
CA THR A 163 -5.70 14.90 4.05
C THR A 163 -4.51 14.06 3.58
N PHE A 164 -3.31 14.64 3.49
CA PHE A 164 -2.16 13.95 2.90
C PHE A 164 -1.06 13.65 3.93
N GLU A 165 -0.77 12.37 4.08
CA GLU A 165 0.46 11.87 4.66
C GLU A 165 1.49 11.58 3.55
N PHE A 166 2.76 11.88 3.80
CA PHE A 166 3.86 11.43 2.95
C PHE A 166 4.65 10.31 3.64
N ALA A 167 4.72 9.15 2.99
CA ALA A 167 5.41 7.97 3.49
C ALA A 167 6.66 7.66 2.68
N LEU A 168 7.65 7.03 3.30
CA LEU A 168 8.87 6.57 2.62
C LEU A 168 8.58 5.30 1.83
N HIS A 169 8.74 5.31 0.50
CA HIS A 169 8.52 4.14 -0.35
C HIS A 169 9.83 3.51 -0.82
N GLY A 170 10.47 2.77 0.08
CA GLY A 170 11.76 2.14 -0.16
C GLY A 170 12.92 3.13 -0.28
N TYR A 171 13.85 2.82 -1.19
CA TYR A 171 15.00 3.67 -1.52
C TYR A 171 14.97 4.08 -3.00
N THR A 172 15.07 3.10 -3.90
CA THR A 172 15.08 3.30 -5.36
C THR A 172 13.88 2.66 -6.05
N HIS A 173 13.14 1.81 -5.32
CA HIS A 173 12.10 0.93 -5.84
C HIS A 173 12.64 -0.14 -6.82
N GLU A 174 13.87 -0.61 -6.60
CA GLU A 174 14.51 -1.65 -7.43
C GLU A 174 14.25 -3.05 -6.86
N LYS A 175 14.06 -4.04 -7.73
CA LYS A 175 14.08 -5.45 -7.35
C LYS A 175 15.53 -5.88 -7.15
N ARG A 176 15.94 -6.10 -5.91
CA ARG A 176 17.33 -6.40 -5.52
C ARG A 176 17.54 -7.86 -5.15
N THR A 177 16.50 -8.53 -4.67
CA THR A 177 16.56 -9.95 -4.28
C THR A 177 15.29 -10.68 -4.70
N GLU A 178 15.35 -12.01 -4.69
CA GLU A 178 14.22 -12.92 -4.93
C GLU A 178 13.42 -13.24 -3.65
N PHE A 179 13.60 -12.45 -2.58
CA PHE A 179 12.88 -12.67 -1.33
C PHE A 179 11.36 -12.53 -1.57
N TYR A 180 10.62 -13.64 -1.40
CA TYR A 180 9.19 -13.75 -1.77
C TYR A 180 8.92 -13.34 -3.24
N GLY A 181 9.81 -13.71 -4.15
CA GLY A 181 9.68 -13.52 -5.60
C GLY A 181 10.14 -12.15 -6.12
N ALA A 182 10.24 -11.14 -5.26
CA ALA A 182 10.94 -9.88 -5.53
C ALA A 182 10.96 -9.03 -4.25
N SER A 183 12.11 -8.44 -3.91
CA SER A 183 12.20 -7.44 -2.85
C SER A 183 13.30 -6.42 -3.09
N GLU A 184 13.09 -5.19 -2.59
CA GLU A 184 14.18 -4.21 -2.45
C GLU A 184 14.94 -4.42 -1.13
N PHE A 185 14.27 -4.88 -0.08
CA PHE A 185 14.83 -4.93 1.28
C PHE A 185 15.01 -6.36 1.81
N GLY A 186 14.08 -7.27 1.54
CA GLY A 186 14.15 -8.65 2.04
C GLY A 186 15.46 -9.33 1.62
N SER A 187 16.14 -9.98 2.56
CA SER A 187 17.45 -10.62 2.35
C SER A 187 18.62 -9.68 2.00
N VAL A 188 18.43 -8.35 2.02
CA VAL A 188 19.54 -7.39 1.96
C VAL A 188 20.21 -7.31 3.34
N PRO A 189 21.55 -7.11 3.44
CA PRO A 189 22.21 -6.94 4.73
C PRO A 189 21.57 -5.84 5.60
N SER A 190 21.45 -6.10 6.90
CA SER A 190 20.73 -5.22 7.83
C SER A 190 21.28 -3.79 7.88
N GLU A 191 22.61 -3.64 7.80
CA GLU A 191 23.28 -2.34 7.80
C GLU A 191 22.89 -1.52 6.57
N THR A 192 22.82 -2.14 5.40
CA THR A 192 22.39 -1.51 4.16
C THR A 192 20.92 -1.09 4.23
N GLN A 193 20.04 -1.94 4.77
CA GLN A 193 18.64 -1.59 4.96
C GLN A 193 18.47 -0.38 5.89
N GLN A 194 19.23 -0.34 7.00
CA GLN A 194 19.26 0.79 7.93
C GLN A 194 19.73 2.08 7.25
N GLU A 195 20.82 2.00 6.48
CA GLU A 195 21.36 3.14 5.75
C GLU A 195 20.34 3.70 4.76
N TRP A 196 19.75 2.85 3.92
CA TRP A 196 18.76 3.25 2.93
C TRP A 196 17.52 3.90 3.54
N ILE A 197 16.98 3.33 4.61
CA ILE A 197 15.83 3.92 5.31
C ILE A 197 16.21 5.27 5.93
N THR A 198 17.39 5.37 6.54
CA THR A 198 17.87 6.61 7.17
C THR A 198 18.06 7.72 6.13
N VAL A 199 18.76 7.41 5.03
CA VAL A 199 19.06 8.36 3.95
C VAL A 199 17.78 8.73 3.21
N GLY A 200 16.93 7.76 2.87
CA GLY A 200 15.63 7.99 2.23
C GLY A 200 14.69 8.84 3.09
N THR A 201 14.65 8.62 4.41
CA THR A 201 13.88 9.45 5.34
C THR A 201 14.33 10.90 5.32
N ARG A 202 15.66 11.13 5.35
CA ARG A 202 16.23 12.49 5.30
C ARG A 202 15.89 13.17 3.98
N GLU A 203 16.06 12.45 2.87
CA GLU A 203 15.79 12.95 1.52
C GLU A 203 14.32 13.33 1.34
N LEU A 204 13.40 12.47 1.78
CA LEU A 204 11.97 12.77 1.75
C LEU A 204 11.60 13.96 2.64
N THR A 205 12.28 14.11 3.79
CA THR A 205 12.10 15.27 4.68
C THR A 205 12.53 16.57 3.99
N VAL A 206 13.65 16.56 3.26
CA VAL A 206 14.11 17.71 2.47
C VAL A 206 13.06 18.07 1.42
N CYS A 207 12.52 17.10 0.70
CA CYS A 207 11.54 17.34 -0.35
C CYS A 207 10.19 17.85 0.20
N THR A 208 9.62 17.21 1.22
CA THR A 208 8.26 17.49 1.69
C THR A 208 8.20 18.51 2.84
N GLY A 209 9.33 18.79 3.48
CA GLY A 209 9.40 19.59 4.70
C GLY A 209 8.88 18.86 5.95
N VAL A 210 8.50 17.59 5.83
CA VAL A 210 7.93 16.79 6.91
C VAL A 210 8.65 15.46 6.99
N ARG A 211 8.99 15.07 8.21
CA ARG A 211 9.60 13.77 8.44
C ARG A 211 8.54 12.67 8.34
N PRO A 212 8.72 11.64 7.48
CA PRO A 212 7.78 10.53 7.44
C PRO A 212 7.77 9.77 8.76
N THR A 213 6.64 9.13 9.06
CA THR A 213 6.48 8.17 10.17
C THR A 213 6.23 6.74 9.68
N THR A 214 5.92 6.60 8.40
CA THR A 214 5.49 5.37 7.74
C THR A 214 6.51 4.94 6.70
N PHE A 215 6.81 3.65 6.68
CA PHE A 215 7.57 2.98 5.63
C PHE A 215 6.65 2.08 4.80
N VAL A 216 6.75 2.16 3.48
CA VAL A 216 6.04 1.31 2.53
C VAL A 216 7.12 0.55 1.74
N PRO A 217 7.26 -0.76 1.93
CA PRO A 217 8.26 -1.54 1.21
C PRO A 217 7.85 -1.74 -0.25
N PRO A 218 8.73 -1.47 -1.23
CA PRO A 218 8.51 -1.83 -2.63
C PRO A 218 8.19 -3.31 -2.79
N MET A 219 7.35 -3.63 -3.76
CA MET A 219 6.82 -4.98 -3.98
C MET A 219 6.08 -5.56 -2.77
N ASN A 220 5.77 -4.75 -1.74
CA ASN A 220 5.10 -5.16 -0.51
C ASN A 220 5.84 -6.23 0.33
N THR A 221 7.11 -6.50 0.04
CA THR A 221 7.92 -7.53 0.70
C THR A 221 9.07 -6.92 1.49
N TYR A 222 9.36 -7.51 2.65
CA TYR A 222 10.40 -7.04 3.58
C TYR A 222 10.69 -8.13 4.61
N ASP A 223 11.71 -7.97 5.45
CA ASP A 223 12.05 -8.97 6.47
C ASP A 223 12.15 -8.36 7.88
N LYS A 224 12.54 -9.18 8.86
CA LYS A 224 12.77 -8.74 10.24
C LYS A 224 13.95 -7.76 10.38
N ASN A 225 14.91 -7.73 9.46
CA ASN A 225 15.93 -6.68 9.45
C ASN A 225 15.29 -5.35 9.04
N THR A 226 14.35 -5.38 8.09
CA THR A 226 13.63 -4.18 7.66
C THR A 226 12.84 -3.57 8.80
N THR A 227 12.11 -4.39 9.58
CA THR A 227 11.34 -3.88 10.73
C THR A 227 12.24 -3.27 11.81
N ARG A 228 13.41 -3.87 12.08
CA ARG A 228 14.43 -3.27 12.96
C ARG A 228 14.93 -1.94 12.41
N ALA A 229 15.19 -1.87 11.11
CA ALA A 229 15.70 -0.67 10.47
C ALA A 229 14.69 0.49 10.46
N VAL A 230 13.41 0.17 10.28
CA VAL A 230 12.28 1.10 10.42
C VAL A 230 12.24 1.66 11.85
N ALA A 231 12.28 0.80 12.87
CA ALA A 231 12.24 1.22 14.27
C ALA A 231 13.47 2.08 14.67
N ALA A 232 14.68 1.65 14.30
CA ALA A 232 15.91 2.39 14.58
C ALA A 232 15.98 3.73 13.83
N SER A 233 15.25 3.85 12.72
CA SER A 233 15.04 5.10 12.00
C SER A 233 13.85 5.90 12.53
N ASN A 234 13.35 5.66 13.74
CA ASN A 234 12.19 6.36 14.34
C ASN A 234 10.97 6.45 13.40
N LEU A 235 10.76 5.43 12.57
CA LEU A 235 9.50 5.21 11.86
C LEU A 235 8.69 4.23 12.72
N THR A 236 7.40 4.47 12.84
CA THR A 236 6.53 3.72 13.77
C THR A 236 5.65 2.70 13.04
N VAL A 237 5.52 2.83 11.73
CA VAL A 237 4.58 2.05 10.91
C VAL A 237 5.26 1.48 9.68
N ILE A 238 4.94 0.24 9.35
CA ILE A 238 5.23 -0.37 8.07
C ILE A 238 3.91 -0.81 7.39
N SER A 239 3.76 -0.50 6.12
CA SER A 239 2.58 -0.88 5.35
C SER A 239 3.00 -1.64 4.10
N GLY A 240 3.09 -2.97 4.23
CA GLY A 240 3.23 -3.88 3.09
C GLY A 240 1.89 -4.45 2.68
N GLY A 241 1.89 -5.67 2.12
CA GLY A 241 0.68 -6.33 1.65
C GLY A 241 0.28 -7.55 2.46
N SER A 242 -1.01 -7.71 2.70
CA SER A 242 -1.53 -8.82 3.52
C SER A 242 -1.22 -10.18 2.90
N TRP A 243 -1.10 -10.27 1.58
CA TRP A 243 -0.68 -11.48 0.87
C TRP A 243 0.73 -11.94 1.26
N PHE A 244 1.59 -11.00 1.69
CA PHE A 244 2.93 -11.27 2.20
C PHE A 244 2.94 -11.42 3.73
N THR A 245 2.25 -10.54 4.46
CA THR A 245 2.30 -10.57 5.93
C THR A 245 1.63 -11.80 6.52
N GLU A 246 0.58 -12.32 5.87
CA GLU A 246 -0.11 -13.52 6.32
C GLU A 246 0.82 -14.75 6.34
N PRO A 247 1.50 -15.13 5.23
CA PRO A 247 2.41 -16.27 5.27
C PRO A 247 3.71 -15.99 6.06
N TYR A 248 4.19 -14.74 6.15
CA TYR A 248 5.46 -14.44 6.82
C TYR A 248 5.34 -14.19 8.33
N TYR A 249 4.29 -13.49 8.76
CA TYR A 249 4.04 -13.16 10.17
C TYR A 249 2.91 -13.98 10.79
N GLY A 250 2.07 -14.65 10.00
CA GLY A 250 0.84 -15.28 10.48
C GLY A 250 -0.29 -14.29 10.76
N GLU A 251 -0.17 -13.04 10.26
CA GLU A 251 -1.03 -11.92 10.65
C GLU A 251 -1.54 -11.14 9.42
N ARG A 252 -2.76 -10.62 9.51
CA ARG A 252 -3.44 -9.84 8.46
C ARG A 252 -3.90 -8.48 8.97
N GLY A 253 -4.05 -7.52 8.07
CA GLY A 253 -4.58 -6.20 8.42
C GLY A 253 -3.64 -5.43 9.34
N VAL A 254 -4.09 -5.10 10.55
CA VAL A 254 -3.35 -4.25 11.49
C VAL A 254 -2.88 -5.06 12.70
N PHE A 255 -1.56 -5.10 12.93
CA PHE A 255 -0.96 -5.86 14.02
C PHE A 255 0.36 -5.23 14.48
N ARG A 256 0.93 -5.72 15.59
CA ARG A 256 2.24 -5.29 16.10
C ARG A 256 3.24 -6.42 15.99
N ALA A 257 4.41 -6.13 15.44
CA ALA A 257 5.56 -7.02 15.50
C ALA A 257 6.85 -6.20 15.52
N SER A 258 7.88 -6.68 16.21
CA SER A 258 9.22 -6.04 16.21
C SER A 258 9.20 -4.54 16.55
N ASN A 259 8.34 -4.12 17.49
CA ASN A 259 8.16 -2.73 17.93
C ASN A 259 7.64 -1.75 16.86
N VAL A 260 7.13 -2.24 15.74
CA VAL A 260 6.45 -1.42 14.72
C VAL A 260 5.00 -1.87 14.57
N VAL A 261 4.14 -0.94 14.17
CA VAL A 261 2.78 -1.27 13.75
C VAL A 261 2.82 -1.67 12.28
N HIS A 262 2.22 -2.79 11.95
CA HIS A 262 1.98 -3.22 10.58
C HIS A 262 0.57 -2.81 10.17
N VAL A 263 0.44 -2.19 9.00
CA VAL A 263 -0.84 -1.88 8.36
C VAL A 263 -0.80 -2.50 6.97
N GLY A 264 -1.10 -3.79 6.87
CA GLY A 264 -1.09 -4.53 5.61
C GLY A 264 -2.25 -4.11 4.72
N ASN A 265 -1.99 -3.82 3.44
CA ASN A 265 -3.08 -3.60 2.48
C ASN A 265 -3.89 -4.89 2.35
N THR A 266 -5.22 -4.78 2.45
CA THR A 266 -6.16 -5.90 2.40
C THR A 266 -6.80 -6.05 1.02
N THR A 267 -6.78 -4.97 0.23
CA THR A 267 -7.23 -4.95 -1.16
C THR A 267 -6.40 -3.97 -2.00
N GLY A 268 -6.66 -3.92 -3.30
CA GLY A 268 -6.08 -2.97 -4.26
C GLY A 268 -7.01 -2.75 -5.45
N TYR A 269 -6.77 -1.67 -6.21
CA TYR A 269 -7.56 -1.35 -7.39
C TYR A 269 -7.31 -2.31 -8.57
N VAL A 270 -6.07 -2.79 -8.70
CA VAL A 270 -5.69 -3.79 -9.71
C VAL A 270 -6.15 -5.16 -9.23
N ALA A 271 -6.99 -5.81 -10.01
CA ALA A 271 -7.48 -7.17 -9.77
C ALA A 271 -6.39 -8.21 -10.12
N ASN A 272 -5.65 -7.96 -11.20
CA ASN A 272 -4.62 -8.87 -11.68
C ASN A 272 -3.39 -8.08 -12.18
N TRP A 273 -2.27 -8.21 -11.46
CA TRP A 273 -1.02 -7.52 -11.76
C TRP A 273 -0.28 -8.07 -12.99
N THR A 274 -0.66 -9.24 -13.49
CA THR A 274 -0.09 -9.82 -14.73
C THR A 274 -0.79 -9.26 -15.96
N THR A 275 -2.12 -9.14 -15.93
CA THR A 275 -2.92 -8.63 -17.05
C THR A 275 -3.19 -7.13 -16.96
N MET A 276 -2.85 -6.51 -15.82
CA MET A 276 -3.18 -5.13 -15.47
C MET A 276 -4.69 -4.86 -15.47
N GLU A 277 -5.48 -5.90 -15.25
CA GLU A 277 -6.94 -5.80 -15.11
C GLU A 277 -7.28 -5.06 -13.81
N THR A 278 -8.19 -4.09 -13.91
CA THR A 278 -8.66 -3.27 -12.80
C THR A 278 -10.03 -3.76 -12.33
N LYS A 279 -10.28 -3.67 -11.02
CA LYS A 279 -11.57 -4.04 -10.42
C LYS A 279 -12.70 -3.18 -10.98
N SER A 280 -13.85 -3.81 -11.19
CA SER A 280 -15.08 -3.09 -11.52
C SER A 280 -15.60 -2.35 -10.28
N ARG A 281 -16.54 -1.41 -10.49
CA ARG A 281 -17.19 -0.70 -9.37
C ARG A 281 -17.94 -1.66 -8.43
N SER A 282 -18.51 -2.74 -8.93
CA SER A 282 -19.17 -3.75 -8.10
C SER A 282 -18.17 -4.50 -7.23
N ASP A 283 -17.00 -4.86 -7.78
CA ASP A 283 -15.97 -5.59 -7.03
C ASP A 283 -15.39 -4.72 -5.91
N LEU A 284 -15.14 -3.43 -6.20
CA LEU A 284 -14.67 -2.47 -5.20
C LEU A 284 -15.66 -2.30 -4.04
N ARG A 285 -16.96 -2.32 -4.33
CA ARG A 285 -18.01 -2.28 -3.29
C ARG A 285 -18.07 -3.58 -2.51
N ALA A 286 -18.03 -4.72 -3.19
CA ALA A 286 -18.07 -6.03 -2.54
C ALA A 286 -16.89 -6.21 -1.57
N ASP A 287 -15.68 -5.78 -1.96
CA ASP A 287 -14.51 -5.77 -1.07
C ASP A 287 -14.72 -4.89 0.17
N PHE A 288 -15.31 -3.71 -0.03
CA PHE A 288 -15.60 -2.79 1.08
C PHE A 288 -16.65 -3.39 2.02
N ASP A 289 -17.77 -3.86 1.48
CA ASP A 289 -18.88 -4.47 2.24
C ASP A 289 -18.40 -5.66 3.05
N LYS A 290 -17.53 -6.50 2.46
CA LYS A 290 -16.89 -7.61 3.17
C LYS A 290 -16.05 -7.11 4.35
N ALA A 291 -15.16 -6.15 4.14
CA ALA A 291 -14.32 -5.62 5.22
C ALA A 291 -15.15 -4.93 6.31
N TYR A 292 -16.23 -4.24 5.94
CA TYR A 292 -17.17 -3.61 6.85
C TYR A 292 -17.90 -4.64 7.70
N ALA A 293 -18.44 -5.70 7.09
CA ALA A 293 -19.14 -6.78 7.78
C ALA A 293 -18.23 -7.55 8.75
N GLU A 294 -16.94 -7.71 8.42
CA GLU A 294 -15.93 -8.34 9.30
C GLU A 294 -15.45 -7.41 10.43
N GLY A 295 -15.88 -6.14 10.44
CA GLY A 295 -15.43 -5.12 11.38
C GLY A 295 -13.93 -4.84 11.26
N GLY A 296 -13.32 -5.10 10.10
CA GLY A 296 -11.88 -5.23 9.89
C GLY A 296 -11.11 -3.91 9.70
N THR A 297 -10.08 -3.96 8.87
CA THR A 297 -9.47 -2.77 8.25
C THR A 297 -9.65 -2.90 6.75
N TYR A 298 -10.14 -1.84 6.12
CA TYR A 298 -10.14 -1.71 4.67
C TYR A 298 -8.94 -0.88 4.26
N ALA A 299 -7.84 -1.53 3.89
CA ALA A 299 -6.60 -0.86 3.48
C ALA A 299 -6.38 -1.08 1.98
N MET A 300 -6.69 -0.07 1.18
CA MET A 300 -6.64 -0.14 -0.28
C MET A 300 -5.37 0.51 -0.83
N MET A 301 -4.62 -0.28 -1.59
CA MET A 301 -3.45 0.18 -2.35
C MET A 301 -3.85 0.64 -3.76
N LEU A 302 -3.32 1.78 -4.17
CA LEU A 302 -3.58 2.49 -5.41
C LEU A 302 -2.25 2.84 -6.10
N HIS A 303 -2.24 2.96 -7.42
CA HIS A 303 -1.12 3.55 -8.16
C HIS A 303 -1.68 4.52 -9.20
N TYR A 304 -1.10 5.70 -9.30
CA TYR A 304 -1.59 6.78 -10.17
C TYR A 304 -1.83 6.37 -11.63
N PRO A 305 -0.96 5.58 -12.29
CA PRO A 305 -1.18 5.19 -13.69
C PRO A 305 -2.48 4.43 -13.94
N HIS A 306 -3.07 3.80 -12.91
CA HIS A 306 -4.36 3.11 -13.04
C HIS A 306 -5.56 4.05 -12.99
N PHE A 307 -5.36 5.36 -12.88
CA PHE A 307 -6.41 6.36 -12.83
C PHE A 307 -6.21 7.45 -13.89
N ASP A 308 -5.62 7.07 -15.01
CA ASP A 308 -5.34 7.89 -16.20
C ASP A 308 -6.62 8.42 -16.89
N THR A 309 -7.74 7.69 -16.80
CA THR A 309 -9.02 8.13 -17.38
C THR A 309 -9.96 8.81 -16.36
N ALA A 310 -10.86 9.66 -16.86
CA ALA A 310 -11.88 10.29 -16.03
C ALA A 310 -12.87 9.29 -15.43
N GLU A 311 -13.16 8.20 -16.14
CA GLU A 311 -14.03 7.13 -15.67
C GLU A 311 -13.44 6.41 -14.46
N ARG A 312 -12.16 6.00 -14.51
CA ARG A 312 -11.49 5.34 -13.39
C ARG A 312 -11.39 6.25 -12.16
N ARG A 313 -11.14 7.55 -12.35
CA ARG A 313 -11.22 8.55 -11.26
C ARG A 313 -12.64 8.72 -10.71
N SER A 314 -13.66 8.59 -11.57
CA SER A 314 -15.06 8.58 -11.14
C SER A 314 -15.39 7.34 -10.31
N ASP A 315 -14.82 6.18 -10.62
CA ASP A 315 -14.98 4.96 -9.81
C ASP A 315 -14.37 5.12 -8.43
N LEU A 316 -13.15 5.66 -8.34
CA LEU A 316 -12.52 5.98 -7.06
C LEU A 316 -13.41 6.90 -6.22
N ARG A 317 -13.87 8.01 -6.81
CA ARG A 317 -14.78 8.95 -6.13
C ARG A 317 -16.08 8.28 -5.68
N ALA A 318 -16.65 7.40 -6.51
CA ALA A 318 -17.85 6.66 -6.17
C ALA A 318 -17.62 5.70 -4.98
N LEU A 319 -16.45 5.05 -4.91
CA LEU A 319 -16.05 4.21 -3.77
C LEU A 319 -15.88 5.06 -2.50
N LEU A 320 -15.19 6.19 -2.55
CA LEU A 320 -15.02 7.06 -1.38
C LEU A 320 -16.37 7.53 -0.82
N ARG A 321 -17.29 7.95 -1.70
CA ARG A 321 -18.65 8.36 -1.29
C ARG A 321 -19.46 7.20 -0.73
N TYR A 322 -19.31 6.01 -1.30
CA TYR A 322 -19.96 4.81 -0.80
C TYR A 322 -19.46 4.45 0.60
N ALA A 323 -18.14 4.47 0.83
CA ALA A 323 -17.59 4.26 2.17
C ALA A 323 -18.09 5.31 3.18
N LYS A 324 -18.20 6.58 2.78
CA LYS A 324 -18.73 7.67 3.62
C LYS A 324 -20.22 7.56 3.94
N SER A 325 -20.99 6.82 3.15
CA SER A 325 -22.42 6.62 3.41
C SER A 325 -22.70 5.52 4.44
N HIS A 326 -21.66 4.84 4.96
CA HIS A 326 -21.79 3.85 6.00
C HIS A 326 -21.46 4.48 7.36
N ASP A 327 -22.35 4.29 8.33
CA ASP A 327 -22.10 4.69 9.71
C ASP A 327 -20.91 3.91 10.30
N GLY A 328 -20.25 4.46 11.32
CA GLY A 328 -19.15 3.75 11.98
C GLY A 328 -17.91 3.53 11.12
N VAL A 329 -17.73 4.24 10.00
CA VAL A 329 -16.47 4.23 9.23
C VAL A 329 -15.56 5.37 9.66
N ARG A 330 -14.32 5.04 10.02
CA ARG A 330 -13.26 6.02 10.31
C ARG A 330 -12.18 5.99 9.24
N PHE A 331 -12.05 7.08 8.49
CA PHE A 331 -10.97 7.24 7.52
C PHE A 331 -9.68 7.71 8.18
N MET A 332 -8.57 7.02 7.95
CA MET A 332 -7.27 7.41 8.49
C MET A 332 -6.18 7.28 7.44
N THR A 333 -5.08 8.00 7.62
CA THR A 333 -3.83 7.66 6.93
C THR A 333 -3.17 6.46 7.63
N VAL A 334 -2.21 5.81 6.98
CA VAL A 334 -1.46 4.68 7.54
C VAL A 334 -0.72 5.10 8.82
N GLY A 335 -0.07 6.26 8.79
CA GLY A 335 0.65 6.84 9.91
C GLY A 335 -0.26 7.22 11.06
N GLU A 336 -1.48 7.70 10.79
CA GLU A 336 -2.46 7.97 11.86
C GLU A 336 -2.83 6.68 12.60
N VAL A 337 -3.11 5.58 11.88
CA VAL A 337 -3.40 4.27 12.50
C VAL A 337 -2.27 3.85 13.43
N GLY A 338 -1.03 3.85 12.93
CA GLY A 338 0.10 3.39 13.73
C GLY A 338 0.49 4.33 14.86
N SER A 339 0.33 5.66 14.68
CA SER A 339 0.51 6.62 15.76
C SER A 339 -0.54 6.44 16.86
N ARG A 340 -1.81 6.26 16.50
CA ARG A 340 -2.89 6.13 17.49
C ARG A 340 -2.78 4.86 18.29
N LEU A 341 -2.48 3.74 17.63
CA LEU A 341 -2.19 2.50 18.31
C LEU A 341 -1.00 2.67 19.27
N SER A 342 0.09 3.30 18.83
CA SER A 342 1.31 3.46 19.64
C SER A 342 1.13 4.37 20.83
N ASN A 343 0.18 5.29 20.76
CA ASN A 343 -0.19 6.18 21.84
C ASN A 343 -1.40 5.69 22.66
N GLU A 344 -1.88 4.46 22.43
CA GLU A 344 -3.03 3.88 23.13
C GLU A 344 -4.31 4.73 23.01
N THR A 345 -4.47 5.40 21.86
CA THR A 345 -5.65 6.22 21.50
C THR A 345 -6.51 5.57 20.41
N MET A 346 -6.22 4.31 20.11
CA MET A 346 -6.97 3.43 19.22
C MET A 346 -6.68 1.99 19.63
N GLU A 347 -7.70 1.15 19.59
CA GLU A 347 -7.53 -0.29 19.75
C GLU A 347 -8.62 -1.07 19.03
N ARG A 348 -8.30 -2.33 18.73
CA ARG A 348 -9.21 -3.31 18.15
C ARG A 348 -10.21 -3.75 19.22
N THR A 349 -11.48 -3.86 18.85
CA THR A 349 -12.54 -4.46 19.67
C THR A 349 -13.05 -5.74 18.99
N ASP A 350 -13.93 -6.50 19.66
CA ASP A 350 -14.53 -7.70 19.08
C ASP A 350 -15.40 -7.39 17.85
N GLU A 351 -15.99 -6.19 17.83
CA GLU A 351 -16.93 -5.73 16.79
C GLU A 351 -16.32 -4.72 15.81
N GLY A 352 -15.07 -4.30 16.01
CA GLY A 352 -14.43 -3.29 15.18
C GLY A 352 -13.25 -2.58 15.84
N TRP A 353 -13.40 -1.27 16.03
CA TRP A 353 -12.37 -0.38 16.56
C TRP A 353 -12.98 0.63 17.52
N ARG A 354 -12.25 0.95 18.58
CA ARG A 354 -12.50 2.17 19.34
C ARG A 354 -11.36 3.15 19.17
N VAL A 355 -11.70 4.43 19.03
CA VAL A 355 -10.73 5.51 18.83
C VAL A 355 -11.04 6.64 19.80
N LEU A 356 -10.01 7.16 20.46
CA LEU A 356 -10.12 8.31 21.33
C LEU A 356 -10.21 9.58 20.47
N GLU A 357 -11.35 10.24 20.51
CA GLU A 357 -11.68 11.41 19.69
C GLU A 357 -11.87 12.63 20.59
N SER A 358 -11.41 13.80 20.15
CA SER A 358 -11.74 15.06 20.82
C SER A 358 -13.19 15.44 20.53
N GLU A 359 -13.92 15.93 21.53
CA GLU A 359 -15.19 16.62 21.32
C GLU A 359 -14.92 17.82 20.40
N ARG A 360 -15.61 17.87 19.25
CA ARG A 360 -15.53 18.97 18.29
C ARG A 360 -16.51 20.07 18.62
#